data_AF-A0A850NAN0-F1
#
_entry.id   AF-A0A850NAN0-F1
#
_cell.length_a   1.000
_cell.length_b   1.000
_cell.length_c   1.000
_cell.angle_alpha   90.00
_cell.angle_beta   90.00
_cell.angle_gamma   90.00
#
_symmetry.space_group_name_H-M   'P 1'
#
loop_
_entity.id
_entity.type
_entity.pdbx_description
1 polymer ?
#
loop_
_entity_poly.entity_id
_entity_poly.type
_entity_poly.pdbx_seq_one_letter_code
_entity_poly.pdbx_strand_id
1 'polypeptide(L)'
;MKEDNKNIEKKKRELSQADIERLEIIQKSEEIKGEQLTLNVDSELKIENEALKLLGQTIDDPVEKFQLYYHGLTKLLKDNLPKGKENEEVRRIVYDEKNILINRGAKKDDKGIRGSDGRMAYIEDLEFAIQIVADWISRKGSASELFMAFWDKNEELGYDHQD
;
A
#
# COMPACT_ATOMS: atom_id res chain seq x y z
N MET A 1 29.02 -4.86 31.75
CA MET A 1 28.65 -4.19 30.50
C MET A 1 27.84 -5.17 29.66
N LYS A 2 26.53 -5.18 29.86
CA LYS A 2 25.55 -6.06 29.21
C LYS A 2 24.30 -5.22 29.04
N GLU A 3 24.05 -4.68 27.86
CA GLU A 3 22.75 -4.08 27.50
C GLU A 3 22.68 -3.80 25.99
N ASP A 4 23.12 -4.78 25.20
CA ASP A 4 22.76 -4.85 23.77
C ASP A 4 21.89 -6.11 23.58
N ASN A 5 20.84 -5.98 22.76
CA ASN A 5 20.02 -7.06 22.19
C ASN A 5 18.84 -7.65 22.99
N LYS A 6 17.93 -6.84 23.56
CA LYS A 6 16.64 -7.41 24.05
C LYS A 6 15.36 -6.57 23.92
N ASN A 7 15.31 -5.55 23.07
CA ASN A 7 14.06 -4.78 22.86
C ASN A 7 13.48 -4.83 21.44
N ILE A 8 13.97 -5.76 20.60
CA ILE A 8 13.36 -6.13 19.31
C ILE A 8 12.73 -7.53 19.46
N GLU A 9 12.16 -7.82 20.63
CA GLU A 9 11.29 -8.98 20.80
C GLU A 9 9.96 -8.65 20.13
N LYS A 10 9.81 -9.11 18.89
CA LYS A 10 8.54 -9.49 18.24
C LYS A 10 7.30 -8.95 18.95
N LYS A 11 6.81 -7.77 18.54
CA LYS A 11 5.36 -7.52 18.57
C LYS A 11 4.74 -8.74 17.89
N LYS A 12 4.10 -9.62 18.66
CA LYS A 12 3.24 -10.66 18.08
C LYS A 12 2.22 -9.87 17.27
N ARG A 13 2.28 -9.96 15.94
CA ARG A 13 1.28 -9.38 15.06
C ARG A 13 -0.05 -10.03 15.45
N GLU A 14 -0.94 -9.27 16.06
CA GLU A 14 -2.28 -9.73 16.43
C GLU A 14 -3.19 -9.55 15.20
N LEU A 15 -2.95 -10.36 14.17
CA LEU A 15 -3.81 -10.39 13.00
C LEU A 15 -5.21 -10.85 13.41
N SER A 16 -6.23 -10.14 12.96
CA SER A 16 -7.61 -10.59 13.12
C SER A 16 -7.87 -11.84 12.27
N GLN A 17 -8.93 -12.57 12.58
CA GLN A 17 -9.34 -13.71 11.75
C GLN A 17 -9.61 -13.28 10.30
N ALA A 18 -10.20 -12.11 10.10
CA ALA A 18 -10.46 -11.55 8.77
C ALA A 18 -9.16 -11.25 8.00
N ASP A 19 -8.12 -10.75 8.68
CA ASP A 19 -6.83 -10.49 8.04
C ASP A 19 -6.11 -11.77 7.63
N ILE A 20 -6.24 -12.83 8.43
CA ILE A 20 -5.71 -14.15 8.09
C ILE A 20 -6.42 -14.69 6.85
N GLU A 21 -7.75 -14.61 6.80
CA GLU A 21 -8.53 -15.06 5.64
C GLU A 21 -8.17 -14.29 4.36
N ARG A 22 -7.97 -12.98 4.46
CA ARG A 22 -7.48 -12.15 3.36
C ARG A 22 -6.10 -12.55 2.89
N LEU A 23 -5.16 -12.76 3.82
CA LEU A 23 -3.81 -13.22 3.50
C LEU A 23 -3.84 -14.57 2.78
N GLU A 24 -4.68 -15.51 3.23
CA GLU A 24 -4.85 -16.80 2.55
C GLU A 24 -5.41 -16.64 1.13
N ILE A 25 -6.40 -15.78 0.93
CA ILE A 25 -6.96 -15.50 -0.41
C ILE A 25 -5.86 -14.95 -1.33
N ILE A 26 -5.06 -14.00 -0.83
CA ILE A 26 -3.97 -13.41 -1.60
C ILE A 26 -2.90 -14.46 -1.93
N GLN A 27 -2.47 -15.26 -0.96
CA GLN A 27 -1.44 -16.29 -1.17
C GLN A 27 -1.87 -17.37 -2.15
N LYS A 28 -3.13 -17.84 -2.07
CA LYS A 28 -3.69 -18.81 -3.04
C LYS A 28 -3.67 -18.28 -4.48
N SER A 29 -3.82 -16.97 -4.67
CA SER A 29 -3.74 -16.35 -6.01
C SER A 29 -2.32 -16.32 -6.58
N GLU A 30 -1.32 -16.31 -5.70
CA GLU A 30 0.11 -16.27 -6.05
C GLU A 30 0.61 -17.65 -6.47
N GLU A 31 0.12 -18.73 -5.85
CA GLU A 31 0.43 -20.11 -6.21
C GLU A 31 0.02 -20.48 -7.65
N ILE A 32 -1.01 -19.82 -8.19
CA ILE A 32 -1.52 -20.07 -9.55
C ILE A 32 -0.65 -19.38 -10.63
N LYS A 33 0.16 -18.38 -10.27
CA LYS A 33 0.96 -17.58 -11.23
C LYS A 33 2.45 -17.90 -11.17
N GLY A 34 2.79 -19.16 -11.43
CA GLY A 34 4.14 -19.56 -11.80
C GLY A 34 4.45 -19.24 -13.25
N GLU A 35 4.52 -17.96 -13.65
CA GLU A 35 5.21 -17.56 -14.90
C GLU A 35 5.67 -16.10 -14.80
N GLN A 36 6.99 -15.96 -14.67
CA GLN A 36 7.72 -14.76 -14.29
C GLN A 36 7.93 -13.84 -15.50
N LEU A 37 7.38 -12.62 -15.44
CA LEU A 37 7.67 -11.56 -16.41
C LEU A 37 9.10 -11.03 -16.20
N THR A 38 10.01 -11.41 -17.09
CA THR A 38 11.30 -10.75 -17.29
C THR A 38 11.10 -9.54 -18.19
N LEU A 39 11.28 -8.34 -17.64
CA LEU A 39 11.37 -7.11 -18.43
C LEU A 39 12.72 -6.44 -18.12
N ASN A 40 13.47 -6.20 -19.20
CA ASN A 40 14.81 -5.63 -19.19
C ASN A 40 14.84 -4.28 -18.48
N VAL A 41 15.81 -4.16 -17.57
CA VAL A 41 16.13 -2.99 -16.77
C VAL A 41 17.00 -2.07 -17.61
N ASP A 42 16.43 -0.94 -18.06
CA ASP A 42 17.18 0.22 -18.54
C ASP A 42 16.39 1.50 -18.21
N SER A 43 16.02 1.66 -16.95
CA SER A 43 15.46 2.91 -16.42
C SER A 43 15.92 3.13 -14.98
N GLU A 44 17.19 2.82 -14.73
CA GLU A 44 17.87 3.21 -13.51
C GLU A 44 17.79 4.73 -13.31
N LEU A 45 17.30 5.12 -12.12
CA LEU A 45 17.79 6.26 -11.35
C LEU A 45 17.44 7.66 -11.88
N LYS A 46 16.16 8.05 -11.79
CA LYS A 46 15.77 9.48 -11.71
C LYS A 46 14.65 9.81 -10.71
N ILE A 47 14.19 8.86 -9.89
CA ILE A 47 13.00 9.06 -9.03
C ILE A 47 13.39 9.62 -7.64
N GLU A 48 14.63 9.41 -7.18
CA GLU A 48 15.05 9.76 -5.80
C GLU A 48 15.28 11.26 -5.54
N ASN A 49 15.34 12.12 -6.56
CA ASN A 49 15.74 13.53 -6.40
C ASN A 49 14.60 14.55 -6.55
N GLU A 50 13.43 14.15 -7.04
CA GLU A 50 12.28 15.06 -7.25
C GLU A 50 11.34 15.08 -6.04
N ALA A 51 11.15 13.95 -5.35
CA ALA A 51 10.30 13.86 -4.16
C ALA A 51 10.79 14.74 -2.99
N LEU A 52 12.12 14.80 -2.76
CA LEU A 52 12.71 15.58 -1.66
C LEU A 52 12.62 17.10 -1.86
N LYS A 53 12.40 17.58 -3.08
CA LYS A 53 12.30 19.02 -3.39
C LYS A 53 10.91 19.61 -3.13
N LEU A 54 9.88 18.78 -2.99
CA LEU A 54 8.49 19.20 -2.80
C LEU A 54 8.11 19.40 -1.33
N LEU A 55 8.98 18.99 -0.40
CA LEU A 55 8.77 19.11 1.04
C LEU A 55 9.06 20.54 1.52
N GLY A 56 8.13 21.47 1.31
CA GLY A 56 8.28 22.82 1.83
C GLY A 56 7.14 23.77 1.49
N GLN A 57 6.18 23.85 2.41
CA GLN A 57 5.03 24.79 2.49
C GLN A 57 3.71 24.31 1.86
N THR A 58 2.81 24.06 2.81
CA THR A 58 1.42 23.61 2.75
C THR A 58 0.51 24.58 2.01
N ILE A 59 0.35 24.36 0.71
CA ILE A 59 -0.91 24.54 -0.01
C ILE A 59 -1.07 23.27 -0.84
N ASP A 60 -2.01 22.39 -0.47
CA ASP A 60 -2.37 21.22 -1.29
C ASP A 60 -2.85 21.76 -2.66
N ASP A 61 -1.99 21.76 -3.68
CA ASP A 61 -2.44 22.07 -5.04
C ASP A 61 -3.40 20.94 -5.47
N PRO A 62 -4.69 21.24 -5.72
CA PRO A 62 -5.65 20.22 -6.14
C PRO A 62 -5.20 19.48 -7.40
N VAL A 63 -4.44 20.15 -8.27
CA VAL A 63 -3.90 19.54 -9.50
C VAL A 63 -2.83 18.52 -9.13
N GLU A 64 -1.85 18.89 -8.30
CA GLU A 64 -0.79 18.00 -7.85
C GLU A 64 -1.35 16.76 -7.14
N LYS A 65 -2.29 16.94 -6.22
CA LYS A 65 -2.97 15.85 -5.51
C LYS A 65 -3.69 14.90 -6.46
N PHE A 66 -4.39 15.45 -7.46
CA PHE A 66 -5.01 14.64 -8.51
C PHE A 66 -3.97 13.86 -9.31
N GLN A 67 -2.84 14.49 -9.66
CA GLN A 67 -1.74 13.84 -10.38
C GLN A 67 -1.11 12.72 -9.56
N LEU A 68 -0.79 12.96 -8.29
CA LEU A 68 -0.23 11.97 -7.38
C LEU A 68 -1.18 10.79 -7.20
N TYR A 69 -2.48 11.04 -6.99
CA TYR A 69 -3.46 9.97 -6.82
C TYR A 69 -3.61 9.11 -8.08
N TYR A 70 -3.84 9.72 -9.25
CA TYR A 70 -4.16 8.98 -10.47
C TYR A 70 -2.91 8.45 -11.19
N HIS A 71 -1.88 9.28 -11.35
CA HIS A 71 -0.70 8.98 -12.15
C HIS A 71 0.46 8.44 -11.31
N GLY A 72 0.51 8.75 -10.01
CA GLY A 72 1.41 8.09 -9.06
C GLY A 72 0.79 6.79 -8.56
N LEU A 73 -0.04 6.89 -7.52
CA LEU A 73 -0.51 5.73 -6.74
C LEU A 73 -1.37 4.76 -7.55
N THR A 74 -2.44 5.25 -8.16
CA THR A 74 -3.43 4.39 -8.85
C THR A 74 -2.83 3.70 -10.06
N LYS A 75 -2.01 4.42 -10.84
CA LYS A 75 -1.35 3.87 -12.03
C LYS A 75 -0.35 2.79 -11.64
N LEU A 76 0.56 3.06 -10.70
CA LEU A 76 1.55 2.08 -10.22
C LEU A 76 0.89 0.80 -9.74
N LEU A 77 -0.18 0.90 -8.95
CA LEU A 77 -0.92 -0.26 -8.48
C LEU A 77 -1.59 -1.04 -9.63
N LYS A 78 -2.25 -0.36 -10.57
CA LYS A 78 -2.94 -1.01 -11.70
C LYS A 78 -1.98 -1.71 -12.66
N ASP A 79 -0.78 -1.16 -12.82
CA ASP A 79 0.22 -1.70 -13.73
C ASP A 79 0.89 -2.95 -13.15
N ASN A 80 1.07 -3.02 -11.83
CA ASN A 80 1.86 -4.06 -11.16
C ASN A 80 1.05 -5.12 -10.41
N LEU A 81 -0.18 -4.83 -9.95
CA LEU A 81 -1.02 -5.84 -9.31
C LEU A 81 -1.54 -6.88 -10.31
N PRO A 82 -1.81 -8.11 -9.85
CA PRO A 82 -2.30 -9.17 -10.72
C PRO A 82 -3.63 -8.77 -11.39
N LYS A 83 -3.60 -8.78 -12.73
CA LYS A 83 -4.77 -8.48 -13.59
C LYS A 83 -5.66 -9.71 -13.73
N GLY A 84 -6.87 -9.50 -14.25
CA GLY A 84 -7.89 -10.54 -14.45
C GLY A 84 -9.05 -10.48 -13.45
N LYS A 85 -10.14 -11.19 -13.76
CA LYS A 85 -11.36 -11.24 -12.94
C LYS A 85 -11.14 -12.11 -11.70
N GLU A 86 -10.38 -13.17 -11.87
CA GLU A 86 -9.93 -14.09 -10.82
C GLU A 86 -9.07 -13.41 -9.74
N ASN A 87 -8.38 -12.32 -10.09
CA ASN A 87 -7.56 -11.53 -9.17
C ASN A 87 -8.26 -10.24 -8.68
N GLU A 88 -9.55 -10.07 -8.99
CA GLU A 88 -10.28 -8.86 -8.60
C GLU A 88 -10.39 -8.71 -7.08
N GLU A 89 -10.64 -9.82 -6.38
CA GLU A 89 -10.73 -9.87 -4.92
C GLU A 89 -9.41 -9.45 -4.26
N VAL A 90 -8.28 -9.98 -4.73
CA VAL A 90 -6.93 -9.61 -4.29
C VAL A 90 -6.70 -8.11 -4.42
N ARG A 91 -7.02 -7.53 -5.59
CA ARG A 91 -6.89 -6.08 -5.80
C ARG A 91 -7.78 -5.29 -4.86
N ARG A 92 -9.02 -5.74 -4.63
CA ARG A 92 -9.96 -5.07 -3.71
C ARG A 92 -9.43 -5.04 -2.28
N ILE A 93 -8.90 -6.16 -1.78
CA ILE A 93 -8.30 -6.25 -0.44
C ILE A 93 -7.16 -5.25 -0.31
N VAL A 94 -6.20 -5.28 -1.24
CA VAL A 94 -5.07 -4.32 -1.25
C VAL A 94 -5.55 -2.87 -1.33
N TYR A 95 -6.56 -2.59 -2.16
CA TYR A 95 -7.09 -1.25 -2.30
C TYR A 95 -7.81 -0.75 -1.05
N ASP A 96 -8.49 -1.63 -0.32
CA ASP A 96 -9.17 -1.25 0.91
C ASP A 96 -8.17 -0.88 2.00
N GLU A 97 -7.12 -1.68 2.18
CA GLU A 97 -6.05 -1.39 3.13
C GLU A 97 -5.30 -0.09 2.79
N LYS A 98 -4.96 0.08 1.50
CA LYS A 98 -4.38 1.33 0.98
C LYS A 98 -5.33 2.52 1.20
N ASN A 99 -6.64 2.33 1.11
CA ASN A 99 -7.60 3.42 1.27
C ASN A 99 -7.73 3.84 2.73
N ILE A 100 -7.57 2.91 3.68
CA ILE A 100 -7.52 3.23 5.10
C ILE A 100 -6.32 4.13 5.38
N LEU A 101 -5.15 3.80 4.84
CA LEU A 101 -3.94 4.61 4.96
C LEU A 101 -4.16 6.04 4.46
N ILE A 102 -4.56 6.20 3.19
CA ILE A 102 -4.66 7.53 2.58
C ILE A 102 -5.84 8.36 3.09
N ASN A 103 -6.80 7.74 3.79
CA ASN A 103 -7.95 8.44 4.37
C ASN A 103 -7.92 8.43 5.91
N ARG A 104 -6.73 8.30 6.50
CA ARG A 104 -6.49 8.44 7.94
C ARG A 104 -7.37 7.55 8.81
N GLY A 105 -7.48 6.28 8.45
CA GLY A 105 -8.21 5.27 9.22
C GLY A 105 -9.67 5.08 8.81
N ALA A 106 -10.17 5.80 7.81
CA ALA A 106 -11.55 5.61 7.37
C ALA A 106 -11.75 4.25 6.67
N LYS A 107 -12.42 3.32 7.35
CA LYS A 107 -12.86 2.02 6.82
C LYS A 107 -14.26 2.08 6.20
N LYS A 108 -14.62 1.06 5.43
CA LYS A 108 -16.00 0.90 4.96
C LYS A 108 -16.88 0.42 6.10
N ASP A 109 -18.11 0.92 6.15
CA ASP A 109 -19.18 0.39 6.99
C ASP A 109 -19.76 -0.92 6.42
N ASP A 110 -20.74 -1.50 7.13
CA ASP A 110 -21.46 -2.72 6.74
C ASP A 110 -22.18 -2.61 5.38
N LYS A 111 -22.37 -1.38 4.87
CA LYS A 111 -22.99 -1.11 3.56
C LYS A 111 -21.93 -0.91 2.47
N GLY A 112 -20.65 -1.05 2.80
CA GLY A 112 -19.52 -0.85 1.89
C GLY A 112 -19.16 0.61 1.64
N ILE A 113 -19.66 1.55 2.47
CA ILE A 113 -19.48 2.99 2.31
C ILE A 113 -18.40 3.48 3.29
N ARG A 114 -17.39 4.19 2.78
CA ARG A 114 -16.30 4.74 3.61
C ARG A 114 -16.59 6.12 4.20
N GLY A 115 -17.40 6.93 3.50
CA GLY A 115 -17.61 8.33 3.86
C GLY A 115 -16.42 9.26 3.58
N SER A 116 -15.33 8.73 3.00
CA SER A 116 -14.16 9.50 2.55
C SER A 116 -13.70 9.08 1.16
N ASP A 117 -13.06 10.01 0.45
CA ASP A 117 -12.61 9.85 -0.93
C ASP A 117 -11.10 10.00 -1.02
N GLY A 118 -10.41 8.99 -1.55
CA GLY A 118 -8.95 8.99 -1.67
C GLY A 118 -8.39 10.10 -2.58
N ARG A 119 -9.22 10.70 -3.45
CA ARG A 119 -8.84 11.90 -4.23
C ARG A 119 -8.71 13.15 -3.35
N MET A 120 -9.34 13.11 -2.18
CA MET A 120 -9.29 14.16 -1.17
C MET A 120 -8.23 13.89 -0.08
N ALA A 121 -7.45 12.80 -0.20
CA ALA A 121 -6.34 12.45 0.71
C ALA A 121 -5.23 13.50 0.72
N TYR A 122 -4.65 13.81 1.88
CA TYR A 122 -3.56 14.78 1.95
C TYR A 122 -2.35 14.32 1.13
N ILE A 123 -1.57 15.27 0.59
CA ILE A 123 -0.39 14.95 -0.22
C ILE A 123 0.56 14.03 0.56
N GLU A 124 0.82 14.32 1.84
CA GLU A 124 1.66 13.49 2.71
C GLU A 124 1.18 12.02 2.77
N ASP A 125 -0.13 11.81 2.89
CA ASP A 125 -0.71 10.46 2.96
C ASP A 125 -0.54 9.72 1.60
N LEU A 126 -0.66 10.46 0.48
CA LEU A 126 -0.42 9.92 -0.86
C LEU A 126 1.07 9.59 -1.07
N GLU A 127 1.98 10.44 -0.61
CA GLU A 127 3.42 10.23 -0.69
C GLU A 127 3.85 8.96 0.07
N PHE A 128 3.35 8.76 1.30
CA PHE A 128 3.61 7.52 2.05
C PHE A 128 3.13 6.29 1.29
N ALA A 129 1.92 6.33 0.73
CA ALA A 129 1.38 5.20 -0.03
C ALA A 129 2.17 4.94 -1.32
N ILE A 130 2.61 6.00 -2.02
CA ILE A 130 3.43 5.87 -3.23
C ILE A 130 4.78 5.26 -2.90
N GLN A 131 5.43 5.70 -1.81
CA GLN A 131 6.72 5.16 -1.35
C GLN A 131 6.61 3.66 -1.06
N ILE A 132 5.58 3.24 -0.32
CA ILE A 132 5.31 1.81 -0.05
C ILE A 132 5.18 1.01 -1.34
N VAL A 133 4.44 1.53 -2.33
CA VAL A 133 4.23 0.86 -3.62
C VAL A 133 5.53 0.82 -4.43
N ALA A 134 6.33 1.89 -4.43
CA ALA A 134 7.60 1.95 -5.12
C ALA A 134 8.60 0.92 -4.55
N ASP A 135 8.70 0.83 -3.22
CA ASP A 135 9.56 -0.13 -2.53
C ASP A 135 9.11 -1.58 -2.76
N TRP A 136 7.79 -1.80 -2.83
CA TRP A 136 7.22 -3.10 -3.20
C TRP A 136 7.54 -3.49 -4.64
N ILE A 137 7.44 -2.56 -5.60
CA ILE A 137 7.78 -2.81 -7.00
C ILE A 137 9.29 -3.10 -7.15
N SER A 138 10.14 -2.32 -6.50
CA SER A 138 11.61 -2.45 -6.62
C SER A 138 12.10 -3.82 -6.16
N ARG A 139 11.50 -4.38 -5.12
CA ARG A 139 11.78 -5.73 -4.62
C ARG A 139 11.01 -6.85 -5.33
N LYS A 140 10.20 -6.53 -6.34
CA LYS A 140 9.29 -7.46 -7.04
C LYS A 140 8.43 -8.25 -6.05
N GLY A 141 7.89 -7.54 -5.05
CA GLY A 141 7.16 -8.17 -3.97
C GLY A 141 5.85 -8.78 -4.43
N SER A 142 5.32 -9.66 -3.59
CA SER A 142 4.02 -10.30 -3.79
C SER A 142 2.88 -9.35 -3.38
N ALA A 143 1.64 -9.62 -3.81
CA ALA A 143 0.49 -8.81 -3.40
C ALA A 143 0.25 -8.92 -1.88
N SER A 144 0.57 -10.08 -1.29
CA SER A 144 0.49 -10.30 0.16
C SER A 144 1.49 -9.42 0.91
N GLU A 145 2.70 -9.26 0.39
CA GLU A 145 3.70 -8.36 0.97
C GLU A 145 3.32 -6.88 0.85
N LEU A 146 2.62 -6.48 -0.22
CA LEU A 146 2.11 -5.12 -0.35
C LEU A 146 0.98 -4.84 0.64
N PHE A 147 0.04 -5.80 0.77
CA PHE A 147 -1.02 -5.70 1.77
C PHE A 147 -0.43 -5.54 3.17
N MET A 148 0.55 -6.39 3.54
CA MET A 148 1.21 -6.29 4.84
C MET A 148 1.96 -4.98 5.04
N ALA A 149 2.53 -4.39 3.99
CA ALA A 149 3.21 -3.10 4.09
C ALA A 149 2.23 -1.95 4.38
N PHE A 150 1.03 -1.97 3.79
CA PHE A 150 -0.02 -1.02 4.15
C PHE A 150 -0.56 -1.28 5.56
N TRP A 151 -0.79 -2.54 5.91
CA TRP A 151 -1.27 -2.96 7.23
C TRP A 151 -0.30 -2.52 8.34
N ASP A 152 0.99 -2.83 8.21
CA ASP A 152 2.03 -2.45 9.18
C ASP A 152 2.10 -0.90 9.31
N LYS A 153 1.87 -0.16 8.22
CA LYS A 153 1.82 1.32 8.27
C LYS A 153 0.57 1.85 8.96
N ASN A 154 -0.59 1.24 8.73
CA ASN A 154 -1.83 1.58 9.41
C ASN A 154 -1.70 1.34 10.92
N GLU A 155 -1.11 0.22 11.33
CA GLU A 155 -0.79 -0.06 12.74
C GLU A 155 0.16 0.96 13.37
N GLU A 156 1.19 1.38 12.65
CA GLU A 156 2.12 2.41 13.10
C GLU A 156 1.40 3.74 13.38
N LEU A 157 0.40 4.07 12.55
CA LEU A 157 -0.42 5.28 12.65
C LEU A 157 -1.63 5.12 13.59
N GLY A 158 -1.87 3.93 14.13
CA GLY A 158 -2.99 3.61 15.02
C GLY A 158 -4.35 3.58 14.31
N TYR A 159 -4.38 3.20 13.04
CA TYR A 159 -5.60 3.05 12.25
C TYR A 159 -6.14 1.62 12.33
N ASP A 160 -7.47 1.50 12.41
CA ASP A 160 -8.14 0.21 12.30
C ASP A 160 -8.04 -0.36 10.88
N HIS A 161 -8.23 -1.68 10.75
CA HIS A 161 -8.26 -2.37 9.47
C HIS A 161 -9.69 -2.54 8.97
N GLN A 162 -9.83 -2.91 7.69
CA GLN A 162 -11.12 -3.29 7.15
C GLN A 162 -11.60 -4.54 7.90
N ASP A 163 -12.91 -4.70 8.12
CA ASP A 163 -13.53 -5.94 8.64
C ASP A 163 -13.99 -6.84 7.49
#